data_AF-A0AAD9NMK4-F1
#
_entry.id   AF-A0AAD9NMK4-F1
#
_cell.length_a   1.000
_cell.length_b   1.000
_cell.length_c   1.000
_cell.angle_alpha   90.00
_cell.angle_beta   90.00
_cell.angle_gamma   90.00
#
_symmetry.space_group_name_H-M   'P 1'
#
loop_
_entity.id
_entity.type
_entity.pdbx_description
1 polymer ?
#
loop_
_entity_poly.entity_id
_entity_poly.type
_entity_poly.pdbx_seq_one_letter_code
_entity_poly.pdbx_strand_id
1 'polypeptide(L)'
;MCRIAGVRCVDSCVGVASGNYHSCSGCNKYVTCVGRTIYRNRPCPVNQIWDDTVKRCDFVSATCKSCSGATQTPSGPTHDAACTKKGGVCVDICKDNSACQQGALYAGLCAGAATRRCCVPKSTGLRSSVGPDLVRSTVKPATFVPVIVKPGKKAAGLSNNCVRCIGVASGGVKRIGKCSAACGPFGLTWAYWADCGKPNSYRGCTTRMACSRRCVRAYLGKYSHGVVNSCEYYARVHRGGPYGWNSGTTNAFWNKVNKCCHRRRGGC
;
A
#
# COMPACT_ATOMS: atom_id res chain seq x y z
N MET A 1 -12.48 21.12 -24.03
CA MET A 1 -11.79 21.08 -22.72
C MET A 1 -12.77 20.62 -21.66
N CYS A 2 -12.58 19.44 -21.06
CA CYS A 2 -13.33 19.02 -19.87
C CYS A 2 -12.33 18.98 -18.71
N ARG A 3 -12.35 20.00 -17.86
CA ARG A 3 -11.55 20.07 -16.63
C ARG A 3 -12.47 19.80 -15.44
N ILE A 4 -12.75 18.55 -15.07
CA ILE A 4 -13.49 18.28 -13.82
C ILE A 4 -13.03 17.00 -13.12
N ALA A 5 -12.85 17.10 -11.80
CA ALA A 5 -13.60 16.25 -10.86
C ALA A 5 -14.20 17.18 -9.78
N GLY A 6 -15.52 17.10 -9.62
CA GLY A 6 -16.37 17.94 -8.78
C GLY A 6 -16.68 19.35 -9.32
N VAL A 7 -17.94 19.79 -9.25
CA VAL A 7 -18.44 21.04 -9.87
C VAL A 7 -17.59 22.27 -9.52
N ARG A 8 -16.87 22.22 -8.39
CA ARG A 8 -15.79 23.14 -8.01
C ARG A 8 -14.64 22.34 -7.41
N CYS A 9 -13.44 22.48 -7.98
CA CYS A 9 -12.23 21.83 -7.51
C CYS A 9 -11.19 22.86 -7.08
N VAL A 10 -10.29 22.51 -6.16
CA VAL A 10 -9.26 23.39 -5.62
C VAL A 10 -7.91 22.99 -6.21
N ASP A 11 -7.30 23.90 -6.96
CA ASP A 11 -5.95 23.78 -7.50
C ASP A 11 -4.95 24.78 -6.89
N SER A 12 -5.39 25.69 -6.03
CA SER A 12 -4.57 26.65 -5.28
C SER A 12 -5.16 26.90 -3.90
N CYS A 13 -4.31 27.11 -2.89
CA CYS A 13 -4.74 27.45 -1.53
C CYS A 13 -4.69 28.95 -1.22
N VAL A 14 -4.41 29.80 -2.22
CA VAL A 14 -4.44 31.25 -2.05
C VAL A 14 -5.89 31.70 -1.86
N GLY A 15 -6.18 32.34 -0.73
CA GLY A 15 -7.55 32.77 -0.38
C GLY A 15 -8.49 31.63 0.01
N VAL A 16 -7.98 30.40 0.17
CA VAL A 16 -8.75 29.24 0.61
C VAL A 16 -8.42 28.97 2.08
N ALA A 17 -9.45 28.73 2.90
CA ALA A 17 -9.25 28.37 4.30
C ALA A 17 -8.44 27.06 4.43
N SER A 18 -7.83 26.84 5.59
CA SER A 18 -7.17 25.55 5.83
C SER A 18 -8.23 24.45 5.96
N GLY A 19 -8.06 23.36 5.24
CA GLY A 19 -9.09 22.32 5.14
C GLY A 19 -8.85 21.34 3.99
N ASN A 20 -9.77 20.40 3.83
CA ASN A 20 -9.77 19.45 2.72
C ASN A 20 -10.78 19.88 1.65
N TYR A 21 -10.38 19.74 0.39
CA TYR A 21 -11.16 20.22 -0.74
C TYR A 21 -11.11 19.24 -1.90
N HIS A 22 -12.10 19.37 -2.77
CA HIS A 22 -12.22 18.59 -3.98
C HIS A 22 -10.99 18.72 -4.88
N SER A 23 -10.46 17.60 -5.39
CA SER A 23 -9.30 17.62 -6.29
C SER A 23 -9.72 17.82 -7.74
N CYS A 24 -9.01 18.70 -8.46
CA CYS A 24 -9.16 18.83 -9.90
C CYS A 24 -8.66 17.63 -10.70
N SER A 25 -8.01 16.66 -10.04
CA SER A 25 -7.32 15.55 -10.68
C SER A 25 -8.05 14.20 -10.54
N GLY A 26 -9.28 14.18 -10.02
CA GLY A 26 -10.13 12.98 -9.97
C GLY A 26 -10.94 12.82 -8.68
N CYS A 27 -12.05 12.08 -8.74
CA CYS A 27 -12.94 11.84 -7.59
C CYS A 27 -12.31 11.00 -6.48
N ASN A 28 -11.36 10.12 -6.83
CA ASN A 28 -10.73 9.20 -5.88
C ASN A 28 -9.61 9.85 -5.06
N LYS A 29 -9.47 11.17 -5.11
CA LYS A 29 -8.46 11.93 -4.39
C LYS A 29 -8.98 13.33 -4.05
N TYR A 30 -8.37 13.94 -3.06
CA TYR A 30 -8.68 15.28 -2.59
C TYR A 30 -7.39 16.10 -2.41
N VAL A 31 -7.54 17.38 -2.12
CA VAL A 31 -6.44 18.27 -1.77
C VAL A 31 -6.59 18.77 -0.35
N THR A 32 -5.49 19.17 0.26
CA THR A 32 -5.51 19.84 1.56
C THR A 32 -4.80 21.16 1.48
N CYS A 33 -5.42 22.19 2.03
CA CYS A 33 -4.84 23.50 2.22
C CYS A 33 -4.42 23.67 3.68
N VAL A 34 -3.20 24.16 3.90
CA VAL A 34 -2.71 24.63 5.19
C VAL A 34 -2.04 25.98 4.95
N GLY A 35 -2.73 27.07 5.28
CA GLY A 35 -2.38 28.41 4.81
C GLY A 35 -2.35 28.45 3.28
N ARG A 36 -1.25 28.95 2.70
CA ARG A 36 -1.06 29.01 1.23
C ARG A 36 -0.48 27.71 0.62
N THR A 37 -0.23 26.69 1.44
CA THR A 37 0.42 25.43 1.01
C THR A 37 -0.62 24.39 0.62
N ILE A 38 -0.47 23.81 -0.59
CA ILE A 38 -1.35 22.77 -1.11
C ILE A 38 -0.71 21.38 -1.09
N TYR A 39 -1.44 20.40 -0.55
CA TYR A 39 -1.09 18.98 -0.62
C TYR A 39 -1.99 18.28 -1.63
N ARG A 40 -1.47 18.02 -2.83
CA ARG A 40 -2.19 17.37 -3.93
C ARG A 40 -2.18 15.86 -3.81
N ASN A 41 -3.04 15.20 -4.59
CA ASN A 41 -3.09 13.74 -4.76
C ASN A 41 -3.28 12.96 -3.45
N ARG A 42 -4.05 13.50 -2.49
CA ARG A 42 -4.38 12.74 -1.28
C ARG A 42 -5.41 11.67 -1.64
N PRO A 43 -5.06 10.38 -1.65
CA PRO A 43 -5.98 9.36 -2.14
C PRO A 43 -7.10 9.12 -1.12
N CYS A 44 -8.29 8.86 -1.65
CA CYS A 44 -9.34 8.24 -0.86
C CYS A 44 -9.01 6.76 -0.60
N PRO A 45 -9.60 6.17 0.46
CA PRO A 45 -9.63 4.73 0.62
C PRO A 45 -10.19 4.05 -0.64
N VAL A 46 -9.83 2.78 -0.83
CA VAL A 46 -10.21 2.02 -2.04
C VAL A 46 -11.72 2.05 -2.23
N ASN A 47 -12.15 2.32 -3.46
CA ASN A 47 -13.56 2.43 -3.89
C ASN A 47 -14.37 3.53 -3.20
N GLN A 48 -13.70 4.55 -2.65
CA GLN A 48 -14.37 5.75 -2.16
C GLN A 48 -14.03 6.95 -3.03
N ILE A 49 -14.96 7.89 -3.07
CA ILE A 49 -14.89 9.15 -3.79
C ILE A 49 -15.06 10.31 -2.81
N TRP A 50 -14.36 11.41 -3.07
CA TRP A 50 -14.43 12.59 -2.23
C TRP A 50 -15.79 13.26 -2.35
N ASP A 51 -16.44 13.49 -1.22
CA ASP A 51 -17.58 14.38 -1.12
C ASP A 51 -17.20 15.65 -0.36
N ASP A 52 -17.20 16.75 -1.11
CA ASP A 52 -16.86 18.08 -0.65
C ASP A 52 -17.94 18.75 0.20
N THR A 53 -19.20 18.30 0.15
CA THR A 53 -20.25 18.80 1.04
C THR A 53 -20.02 18.29 2.46
N VAL A 54 -19.69 17.01 2.58
CA VAL A 54 -19.46 16.36 3.88
C VAL A 54 -17.98 16.29 4.28
N LYS A 55 -17.08 16.77 3.41
CA LYS A 55 -15.63 16.85 3.61
C LYS A 55 -14.97 15.52 3.99
N ARG A 56 -15.37 14.43 3.32
CA ARG A 56 -14.78 13.09 3.51
C ARG A 56 -14.85 12.24 2.24
N CYS A 57 -14.06 11.18 2.21
CA CYS A 57 -14.24 10.11 1.24
C CYS A 57 -15.40 9.22 1.67
N ASP A 58 -16.33 8.97 0.74
CA ASP A 58 -17.50 8.14 0.96
C ASP A 58 -17.75 7.28 -0.29
N PHE A 59 -18.68 6.33 -0.23
CA PHE A 59 -18.99 5.47 -1.38
C PHE A 59 -19.83 6.18 -2.45
N VAL A 60 -20.51 7.25 -2.06
CA VAL A 60 -21.30 8.12 -2.93
C VAL A 60 -20.92 9.58 -2.67
N SER A 61 -21.01 10.43 -3.69
CA SER A 61 -20.66 11.84 -3.56
C SER A 61 -21.67 12.72 -4.29
N ALA A 62 -22.28 13.66 -3.56
CA ALA A 62 -23.15 14.66 -4.15
C ALA A 62 -22.37 15.69 -4.98
N THR A 63 -21.07 15.82 -4.68
CA THR A 63 -20.20 16.85 -5.24
C THR A 63 -19.26 16.34 -6.31
N CYS A 64 -18.91 15.04 -6.34
CA CYS A 64 -18.17 14.43 -7.43
C CYS A 64 -19.12 13.90 -8.51
N LYS A 65 -19.43 14.76 -9.47
CA LYS A 65 -20.13 14.37 -10.69
C LYS A 65 -19.10 14.18 -11.80
N SER A 66 -18.91 12.95 -12.25
CA SER A 66 -18.21 12.68 -13.52
C SER A 66 -19.05 13.27 -14.64
N CYS A 67 -18.45 14.01 -15.57
CA CYS A 67 -19.14 14.34 -16.82
C CYS A 67 -19.51 13.03 -17.52
N SER A 68 -20.81 12.80 -17.69
CA SER A 68 -21.35 11.70 -18.48
C SER A 68 -20.90 11.86 -19.93
N GLY A 69 -19.77 11.24 -20.25
CA GLY A 69 -19.25 11.03 -21.60
C GLY A 69 -18.51 9.68 -21.72
N ALA A 70 -18.65 8.80 -20.72
CA ALA A 70 -18.24 7.41 -20.81
C ALA A 70 -19.34 6.57 -20.14
N THR A 71 -20.40 6.35 -20.91
CA THR A 71 -21.38 5.31 -20.66
C THR A 71 -20.65 4.00 -20.35
N GLN A 72 -20.97 3.40 -19.20
CA GLN A 72 -20.73 1.98 -19.02
C GLN A 72 -21.72 1.24 -19.92
N THR A 73 -21.21 0.54 -20.94
CA THR A 73 -21.90 -0.63 -21.53
C THR A 73 -20.84 -1.70 -21.78
N PRO A 74 -21.19 -2.99 -21.64
CA PRO A 74 -20.25 -4.08 -21.49
C PRO A 74 -19.63 -4.52 -22.83
N SER A 75 -18.52 -5.27 -22.71
CA SER A 75 -17.87 -6.09 -23.74
C SER A 75 -16.84 -5.37 -24.62
N GLY A 76 -15.58 -5.78 -24.49
CA GLY A 76 -14.54 -5.50 -25.47
C GLY A 76 -13.19 -6.13 -25.09
N PRO A 77 -12.55 -6.93 -25.96
CA PRO A 77 -11.31 -7.68 -25.70
C PRO A 77 -10.05 -6.80 -25.54
N THR A 78 -10.20 -5.48 -25.47
CA THR A 78 -9.12 -4.51 -25.72
C THR A 78 -8.20 -4.28 -24.52
N HIS A 79 -8.72 -4.35 -23.28
CA HIS A 79 -7.89 -4.16 -22.10
C HIS A 79 -6.96 -5.35 -21.86
N ASP A 80 -7.49 -6.57 -21.86
CA ASP A 80 -6.65 -7.77 -21.75
C ASP A 80 -5.73 -7.89 -22.98
N ALA A 81 -6.15 -7.43 -24.17
CA ALA A 81 -5.28 -7.32 -25.34
C ALA A 81 -4.09 -6.37 -25.14
N ALA A 82 -4.20 -5.32 -24.33
CA ALA A 82 -3.06 -4.45 -24.00
C ALA A 82 -2.01 -5.19 -23.14
N CYS A 83 -2.45 -6.12 -22.29
CA CYS A 83 -1.55 -7.02 -21.57
C CYS A 83 -0.93 -8.07 -22.50
N THR A 84 -1.75 -8.73 -23.31
CA THR A 84 -1.29 -9.75 -24.26
C THR A 84 -0.33 -9.17 -25.30
N LYS A 85 -0.54 -7.92 -25.75
CA LYS A 85 0.37 -7.20 -26.65
C LYS A 85 1.75 -6.94 -26.03
N LYS A 86 1.85 -6.93 -24.71
CA LYS A 86 3.14 -6.90 -23.98
C LYS A 86 3.73 -8.30 -23.73
N GLY A 87 3.15 -9.35 -24.33
CA GLY A 87 3.52 -10.74 -24.06
C GLY A 87 3.13 -11.20 -22.66
N GLY A 88 2.19 -10.51 -22.02
CA GLY A 88 1.80 -10.76 -20.65
C GLY A 88 0.45 -11.48 -20.52
N VAL A 89 0.23 -12.06 -19.34
CA VAL A 89 -1.03 -12.69 -18.95
C VAL A 89 -1.62 -11.94 -17.76
N CYS A 90 -2.91 -11.65 -17.82
CA CYS A 90 -3.62 -10.99 -16.74
C CYS A 90 -3.87 -11.97 -15.59
N VAL A 91 -3.17 -11.76 -14.47
CA VAL A 91 -3.25 -12.61 -13.28
C VAL A 91 -3.91 -11.88 -12.12
N ASP A 92 -4.64 -12.62 -11.28
CA ASP A 92 -5.10 -12.10 -9.99
C ASP A 92 -3.97 -12.28 -8.96
N ILE A 93 -3.35 -11.17 -8.53
CA ILE A 93 -2.23 -11.23 -7.58
C ILE A 93 -2.61 -11.80 -6.22
N CYS A 94 -3.91 -11.88 -5.92
CA CYS A 94 -4.45 -12.43 -4.69
C CYS A 94 -4.76 -13.92 -4.78
N LYS A 95 -4.83 -14.50 -5.99
CA LYS A 95 -5.16 -15.91 -6.20
C LYS A 95 -4.01 -16.69 -6.86
N ASP A 96 -3.47 -16.20 -7.98
CA ASP A 96 -2.52 -16.96 -8.82
C ASP A 96 -1.42 -16.04 -9.38
N ASN A 97 -0.27 -15.93 -8.70
CA ASN A 97 0.87 -15.10 -9.15
C ASN A 97 2.21 -15.85 -9.16
N SER A 98 2.18 -17.18 -9.15
CA SER A 98 3.37 -18.03 -9.19
C SER A 98 4.19 -17.83 -10.48
N ALA A 99 3.51 -17.68 -11.62
CA ALA A 99 4.16 -17.44 -12.91
C ALA A 99 4.86 -16.07 -13.03
N CYS A 100 4.50 -15.08 -12.20
CA CYS A 100 5.11 -13.75 -12.23
C CYS A 100 6.24 -13.53 -11.22
N GLN A 101 6.72 -14.58 -10.56
CA GLN A 101 7.80 -14.43 -9.57
C GLN A 101 9.11 -13.91 -10.18
N GLN A 102 9.31 -14.14 -11.48
CA GLN A 102 10.49 -13.74 -12.24
C GLN A 102 10.18 -12.65 -13.30
N GLY A 103 8.91 -12.24 -13.42
CA GLY A 103 8.40 -11.31 -14.42
C GLY A 103 8.08 -9.90 -13.87
N ALA A 104 7.61 -9.01 -14.74
CA ALA A 104 7.19 -7.66 -14.40
C ALA A 104 5.66 -7.56 -14.30
N LEU A 105 5.16 -6.89 -13.25
CA LEU A 105 3.74 -6.66 -13.04
C LEU A 105 3.36 -5.22 -13.40
N TYR A 106 2.35 -5.08 -14.27
CA TYR A 106 1.85 -3.78 -14.72
C TYR A 106 0.38 -3.59 -14.31
N ALA A 107 0.06 -2.38 -13.87
CA ALA A 107 -1.30 -1.96 -13.51
C ALA A 107 -2.06 -1.44 -14.73
N GLY A 108 -3.39 -1.55 -14.72
CA GLY A 108 -4.26 -0.87 -15.71
C GLY A 108 -4.27 -1.48 -17.12
N LEU A 109 -3.60 -2.62 -17.31
CA LEU A 109 -3.58 -3.37 -18.56
C LEU A 109 -4.49 -4.60 -18.54
N CYS A 110 -5.25 -4.80 -17.46
CA CYS A 110 -6.16 -5.93 -17.32
C CYS A 110 -7.52 -5.39 -16.91
N ALA A 111 -8.58 -5.90 -17.53
CA ALA A 111 -9.95 -5.55 -17.18
C ALA A 111 -10.33 -6.15 -15.82
N GLY A 112 -11.33 -5.56 -15.15
CA GLY A 112 -11.92 -6.11 -13.93
C GLY A 112 -11.26 -5.62 -12.64
N ALA A 113 -11.21 -6.47 -11.61
CA ALA A 113 -10.84 -6.09 -10.25
C ALA A 113 -9.45 -5.42 -10.15
N ALA A 114 -9.30 -4.50 -9.20
CA ALA A 114 -8.03 -3.80 -8.95
C ALA A 114 -6.85 -4.73 -8.55
N THR A 115 -7.15 -5.99 -8.22
CA THR A 115 -6.19 -7.06 -7.95
C THR A 115 -5.63 -7.69 -9.23
N ARG A 116 -6.28 -7.50 -10.39
CA ARG A 116 -5.78 -7.98 -11.67
C ARG A 116 -4.60 -7.14 -12.12
N ARG A 117 -3.47 -7.80 -12.37
CA ARG A 117 -2.23 -7.20 -12.88
C ARG A 117 -1.79 -7.94 -14.12
N CYS A 118 -1.22 -7.21 -15.07
CA CYS A 118 -0.61 -7.81 -16.24
C CYS A 118 0.77 -8.34 -15.85
N CYS A 119 0.94 -9.65 -15.91
CA CYS A 119 2.23 -10.29 -15.71
C CYS A 119 2.93 -10.48 -17.05
N VAL A 120 4.06 -9.82 -17.27
CA VAL A 120 4.93 -10.09 -18.41
C VAL A 120 6.11 -10.95 -17.91
N PRO A 121 6.16 -12.25 -18.24
CA PRO A 121 7.31 -13.08 -17.88
C PRO A 121 8.58 -12.58 -18.58
N LYS A 122 9.72 -12.70 -17.93
CA LYS A 122 11.00 -12.56 -18.64
C LYS A 122 11.08 -13.71 -19.65
N SER A 123 11.34 -13.41 -20.91
CA SER A 123 11.57 -14.43 -21.93
C SER A 123 12.75 -15.31 -21.49
N THR A 124 12.45 -16.49 -20.97
CA THR A 124 13.44 -17.57 -20.91
C THR A 124 13.59 -18.04 -22.35
N GLY A 125 14.67 -17.60 -23.01
CA GLY A 125 15.06 -18.14 -24.30
C GLY A 125 15.11 -19.66 -24.21
N LEU A 126 14.25 -20.31 -24.99
CA LEU A 126 14.28 -21.73 -25.22
C LEU A 126 15.57 -22.04 -25.99
N ARG A 127 16.53 -22.72 -25.35
CA ARG A 127 17.49 -23.57 -26.05
C ARG A 127 17.45 -24.95 -25.41
N SER A 128 16.72 -25.85 -26.05
CA SER A 128 17.09 -27.27 -26.07
C SER A 128 18.31 -27.40 -26.97
N SER A 129 19.44 -27.83 -26.42
CA SER A 129 20.42 -28.65 -27.12
C SER A 129 21.18 -29.43 -26.07
N VAL A 130 20.93 -30.74 -26.03
CA VAL A 130 21.84 -31.69 -25.40
C VAL A 130 23.12 -31.70 -26.23
N GLY A 131 24.27 -31.58 -25.56
CA GLY A 131 25.60 -31.67 -26.15
C GLY A 131 26.65 -31.44 -25.06
N PRO A 132 27.57 -32.39 -24.82
CA PRO A 132 28.52 -32.30 -23.71
C PRO A 132 29.75 -31.53 -24.17
N ASP A 133 30.05 -30.40 -23.54
CA ASP A 133 31.40 -29.86 -23.58
C ASP A 133 31.71 -29.17 -22.25
N LEU A 134 32.59 -29.86 -21.50
CA LEU A 134 33.27 -29.36 -20.32
C LEU A 134 34.18 -28.21 -20.73
N VAL A 135 33.74 -26.97 -20.54
CA VAL A 135 34.67 -25.84 -20.37
C VAL A 135 34.39 -25.20 -19.01
N ARG A 136 35.31 -25.47 -18.08
CA ARG A 136 35.39 -24.87 -16.76
C ARG A 136 35.71 -23.38 -16.92
N SER A 137 34.69 -22.56 -17.13
CA SER A 137 34.82 -21.11 -17.08
C SER A 137 34.88 -20.69 -15.62
N THR A 138 36.04 -20.18 -15.19
CA THR A 138 36.27 -19.60 -13.88
C THR A 138 35.35 -18.39 -13.70
N VAL A 139 34.21 -18.59 -13.05
CA VAL A 139 33.34 -17.51 -12.61
C VAL A 139 34.12 -16.68 -11.59
N LYS A 140 34.51 -15.47 -11.98
CA LYS A 140 35.10 -14.49 -11.05
C LYS A 140 34.09 -14.24 -9.91
N PRO A 141 34.51 -14.26 -8.64
CA PRO A 141 33.61 -13.98 -7.54
C PRO A 141 33.03 -12.58 -7.72
N ALA A 142 31.71 -12.50 -7.79
CA ALA A 142 31.02 -11.22 -7.79
C ALA A 142 31.39 -10.50 -6.49
N THR A 143 32.07 -9.36 -6.61
CA THR A 143 32.30 -8.44 -5.51
C THR A 143 30.96 -8.07 -4.89
N PHE A 144 30.71 -8.56 -3.67
CA PHE A 144 29.51 -8.28 -2.92
C PHE A 144 29.53 -6.81 -2.52
N VAL A 145 28.88 -5.95 -3.32
CA VAL A 145 28.65 -4.55 -2.91
C VAL A 145 27.58 -4.59 -1.82
N PRO A 146 27.90 -4.22 -0.57
CA PRO A 146 26.86 -4.11 0.44
C PRO A 146 25.91 -3.00 -0.01
N VAL A 147 24.65 -3.38 -0.28
CA VAL A 147 23.59 -2.39 -0.42
C VAL A 147 23.46 -1.71 0.94
N ILE A 148 24.04 -0.52 1.08
CA ILE A 148 23.89 0.33 2.26
C ILE A 148 22.44 0.82 2.27
N VAL A 149 21.54 -0.01 2.80
CA VAL A 149 20.18 0.42 3.10
C VAL A 149 20.32 1.46 4.19
N LYS A 150 20.12 2.75 3.83
CA LYS A 150 20.06 3.82 4.83
C LYS A 150 19.07 3.40 5.91
N PRO A 151 19.47 3.36 7.20
CA PRO A 151 18.57 2.93 8.26
C PRO A 151 17.36 3.87 8.26
N GLY A 152 16.16 3.31 8.08
CA GLY A 152 14.93 4.06 8.27
C GLY A 152 14.91 4.65 9.67
N LYS A 153 14.38 5.87 9.83
CA LYS A 153 14.27 6.52 11.15
C LYS A 153 13.58 5.56 12.12
N LYS A 154 14.23 5.22 13.23
CA LYS A 154 13.67 4.31 14.24
C LYS A 154 12.47 4.99 14.91
N ALA A 155 11.41 4.23 15.20
CA ALA A 155 10.32 4.70 16.04
C ALA A 155 10.82 4.84 17.50
N ALA A 156 11.08 6.06 17.93
CA ALA A 156 11.57 6.35 19.29
C ALA A 156 10.50 6.01 20.34
N GLY A 157 10.85 5.25 21.38
CA GLY A 157 9.89 4.83 22.42
C GLY A 157 8.96 3.67 22.04
N LEU A 158 9.06 3.11 20.83
CA LEU A 158 8.25 1.96 20.42
C LEU A 158 8.75 0.65 21.07
N SER A 159 8.04 0.19 22.12
CA SER A 159 8.41 -1.01 22.88
C SER A 159 8.23 -2.33 22.11
N ASN A 160 9.00 -3.36 22.48
CA ASN A 160 8.83 -4.72 21.95
C ASN A 160 7.43 -5.27 22.22
N ASN A 161 6.88 -5.00 23.42
CA ASN A 161 5.54 -5.43 23.81
C ASN A 161 4.47 -4.75 22.97
N CYS A 162 4.60 -3.46 22.68
CA CYS A 162 3.68 -2.74 21.81
C CYS A 162 3.60 -3.37 20.42
N VAL A 163 4.76 -3.56 19.76
CA VAL A 163 4.78 -4.17 18.42
C VAL A 163 4.22 -5.60 18.45
N ARG A 164 4.50 -6.37 19.50
CA ARG A 164 3.93 -7.72 19.66
C ARG A 164 2.41 -7.67 19.77
N CYS A 165 1.85 -6.74 20.56
CA CYS A 165 0.43 -6.62 20.77
C CYS A 165 -0.32 -6.06 19.55
N ILE A 166 0.30 -5.16 18.77
CA ILE A 166 -0.19 -4.78 17.44
C ILE A 166 -0.33 -6.03 16.56
N GLY A 167 0.69 -6.90 16.53
CA GLY A 167 0.62 -8.16 15.78
C GLY A 167 -0.52 -9.06 16.25
N VAL A 168 -0.71 -9.23 17.56
CA VAL A 168 -1.82 -10.03 18.12
C VAL A 168 -3.17 -9.47 17.70
N ALA A 169 -3.38 -8.15 17.81
CA ALA A 169 -4.63 -7.50 17.44
C ALA A 169 -4.92 -7.60 15.92
N SER A 170 -3.88 -7.64 15.09
CA SER A 170 -4.00 -7.83 13.63
C SER A 170 -4.23 -9.28 13.19
N GLY A 171 -4.10 -10.26 14.10
CA GLY A 171 -4.34 -11.68 13.89
C GLY A 171 -3.10 -12.58 14.06
N GLY A 172 -1.91 -11.98 14.18
CA GLY A 172 -0.68 -12.65 14.59
C GLY A 172 -0.32 -13.88 13.74
N VAL A 173 0.25 -14.89 14.38
CA VAL A 173 0.72 -16.12 13.72
C VAL A 173 -0.37 -16.82 12.90
N LYS A 174 -1.64 -16.70 13.28
CA LYS A 174 -2.80 -17.31 12.58
C LYS A 174 -3.03 -16.72 11.19
N ARG A 175 -2.42 -15.57 10.88
CA ARG A 175 -2.50 -14.88 9.59
C ARG A 175 -1.21 -14.94 8.77
N ILE A 176 -0.18 -15.65 9.23
CA ILE A 176 1.01 -15.90 8.41
C ILE A 176 0.57 -16.57 7.11
N GLY A 177 1.00 -16.00 5.97
CA GLY A 177 0.64 -16.51 4.63
C GLY A 177 -0.78 -16.23 4.17
N LYS A 178 -1.66 -15.66 5.00
CA LYS A 178 -3.03 -15.29 4.61
C LYS A 178 -3.07 -13.87 4.05
N CYS A 179 -3.82 -13.70 2.97
CA CYS A 179 -3.95 -12.44 2.25
C CYS A 179 -5.40 -12.19 1.83
N SER A 180 -5.82 -10.94 1.96
CA SER A 180 -7.01 -10.39 1.30
C SER A 180 -6.69 -8.96 0.86
N ALA A 181 -7.39 -7.94 1.37
CA ALA A 181 -6.97 -6.54 1.26
C ALA A 181 -5.68 -6.22 2.06
N ALA A 182 -5.32 -7.11 2.99
CA ALA A 182 -4.13 -7.01 3.82
C ALA A 182 -3.56 -8.41 4.12
N CYS A 183 -2.24 -8.51 4.26
CA CYS A 183 -1.52 -9.77 4.34
C CYS A 183 -0.73 -9.95 5.64
N GLY A 184 -0.62 -11.20 6.06
CA GLY A 184 0.35 -11.61 7.06
C GLY A 184 -0.02 -11.27 8.50
N PRO A 185 0.92 -11.49 9.44
CA PRO A 185 0.66 -11.46 10.87
C PRO A 185 0.29 -10.08 11.42
N PHE A 186 0.59 -9.02 10.66
CA PHE A 186 0.27 -7.64 11.02
C PHE A 186 -0.83 -7.03 10.15
N GLY A 187 -1.40 -7.78 9.20
CA GLY A 187 -2.38 -7.21 8.26
C GLY A 187 -1.79 -6.02 7.49
N LEU A 188 -0.61 -6.20 6.90
CA LEU A 188 0.05 -5.17 6.11
C LEU A 188 -0.67 -5.03 4.78
N THR A 189 -0.98 -3.81 4.33
CA THR A 189 -1.40 -3.56 2.95
C THR A 189 -0.18 -3.35 2.05
N TRP A 190 -0.38 -3.38 0.74
CA TRP A 190 0.70 -3.09 -0.20
C TRP A 190 1.28 -1.68 0.01
N ALA A 191 0.44 -0.67 0.24
CA ALA A 191 0.87 0.70 0.52
C ALA A 191 1.69 0.78 1.81
N TYR A 192 1.25 0.10 2.87
CA TYR A 192 1.99 0.01 4.13
C TYR A 192 3.39 -0.58 3.92
N TRP A 193 3.48 -1.69 3.18
CA TRP A 193 4.76 -2.33 2.84
C TRP A 193 5.64 -1.42 1.96
N ALA A 194 5.03 -0.67 1.04
CA ALA A 194 5.74 0.30 0.23
C ALA A 194 6.37 1.40 1.08
N ASP A 195 5.63 1.91 2.06
CA ASP A 195 6.07 2.98 2.95
C ASP A 195 7.09 2.54 3.99
N CYS A 196 7.10 1.26 4.37
CA CYS A 196 8.09 0.72 5.31
C CYS A 196 9.45 0.40 4.68
N GLY A 197 9.67 0.80 3.42
CA GLY A 197 10.93 0.61 2.70
C GLY A 197 11.00 -0.67 1.86
N LYS A 198 9.84 -1.29 1.56
CA LYS A 198 9.74 -2.43 0.62
C LYS A 198 10.73 -3.57 0.92
N PRO A 199 10.82 -4.09 2.16
CA PRO A 199 11.73 -5.18 2.46
C PRO A 199 11.33 -6.44 1.68
N ASN A 200 12.28 -7.00 0.92
CA ASN A 200 12.08 -8.14 0.01
C ASN A 200 10.76 -8.06 -0.79
N SER A 201 10.09 -9.16 -1.10
CA SER A 201 8.78 -9.10 -1.77
C SER A 201 7.64 -8.94 -0.75
N TYR A 202 6.54 -8.29 -1.14
CA TYR A 202 5.37 -8.12 -0.26
C TYR A 202 4.91 -9.45 0.39
N ARG A 203 4.78 -10.53 -0.40
CA ARG A 203 4.46 -11.87 0.12
C ARG A 203 5.59 -12.45 0.95
N GLY A 204 6.84 -12.33 0.50
CA GLY A 204 8.01 -12.80 1.22
C GLY A 204 8.21 -12.14 2.58
N CYS A 205 7.71 -10.92 2.76
CA CYS A 205 7.74 -10.22 4.03
C CYS A 205 6.56 -10.58 4.93
N THR A 206 5.37 -10.70 4.35
CA THR A 206 4.12 -10.99 5.07
C THR A 206 3.98 -12.46 5.49
N THR A 207 4.80 -13.36 4.94
CA THR A 207 4.93 -14.76 5.42
C THR A 207 5.96 -14.91 6.54
N ARG A 208 6.74 -13.86 6.88
CA ARG A 208 7.82 -13.93 7.87
C ARG A 208 7.60 -12.92 8.98
N MET A 209 7.39 -13.41 10.21
CA MET A 209 7.17 -12.56 11.39
C MET A 209 8.29 -11.52 11.57
N ALA A 210 9.55 -11.91 11.41
CA ALA A 210 10.70 -11.02 11.55
C ALA A 210 10.71 -9.90 10.49
N CYS A 211 10.32 -10.19 9.24
CA CYS A 211 10.23 -9.17 8.21
C CYS A 211 9.06 -8.24 8.47
N SER A 212 7.87 -8.78 8.71
CA SER A 212 6.68 -7.99 9.00
C SER A 212 6.87 -7.07 10.21
N ARG A 213 7.49 -7.57 11.28
CA ARG A 213 7.83 -6.77 12.48
C ARG A 213 8.78 -5.61 12.16
N ARG A 214 9.81 -5.84 11.35
CA ARG A 214 10.73 -4.79 10.90
C ARG A 214 10.02 -3.74 10.04
N CYS A 215 9.16 -4.18 9.13
CA CYS A 215 8.33 -3.30 8.31
C CYS A 215 7.41 -2.42 9.17
N VAL A 216 6.70 -2.98 10.16
CA VAL A 216 5.88 -2.18 11.09
C VAL A 216 6.70 -1.13 11.82
N ARG A 217 7.88 -1.48 12.34
CA ARG A 217 8.76 -0.51 13.01
C ARG A 217 9.21 0.61 12.09
N ALA A 218 9.58 0.30 10.85
CA ALA A 218 10.03 1.30 9.88
C ALA A 218 8.88 2.24 9.49
N TYR A 219 7.68 1.71 9.26
CA TYR A 219 6.50 2.51 8.96
C TYR A 219 6.15 3.45 10.12
N LEU A 220 6.07 2.91 11.35
CA LEU A 220 5.76 3.70 12.54
C LEU A 220 6.84 4.75 12.82
N GLY A 221 8.11 4.43 12.56
CA GLY A 221 9.22 5.37 12.67
C GLY A 221 9.07 6.53 11.67
N LYS A 222 8.76 6.21 10.41
CA LYS A 222 8.51 7.19 9.35
C LYS A 222 7.41 8.20 9.74
N TYR A 223 6.29 7.72 10.30
CA TYR A 223 5.14 8.58 10.62
C TYR A 223 5.10 9.12 12.05
N SER A 224 6.05 8.73 12.90
CA SER A 224 6.26 9.37 14.21
C SER A 224 7.06 10.66 14.16
N HIS A 225 7.58 11.03 12.98
CA HIS A 225 8.42 12.21 12.78
C HIS A 225 9.64 12.32 13.73
N GLY A 226 10.07 11.20 14.33
CA GLY A 226 11.18 11.16 15.29
C GLY A 226 10.81 11.53 16.72
N VAL A 227 9.52 11.72 17.02
CA VAL A 227 9.03 12.01 18.37
C VAL A 227 8.71 10.71 19.11
N VAL A 228 9.10 10.65 20.39
CA VAL A 228 8.69 9.56 21.30
C VAL A 228 7.18 9.61 21.48
N ASN A 229 6.50 8.50 21.22
CA ASN A 229 5.04 8.42 21.30
C ASN A 229 4.58 7.18 22.08
N SER A 230 3.33 7.21 22.56
CA SER A 230 2.72 6.11 23.30
C SER A 230 2.42 4.90 22.41
N CYS A 231 2.23 3.73 23.02
CA CYS A 231 1.78 2.55 22.26
C CYS A 231 0.40 2.78 21.62
N GLU A 232 -0.47 3.57 22.24
CA GLU A 232 -1.75 3.96 21.64
C GLU A 232 -1.54 4.67 20.31
N TYR A 233 -0.72 5.72 20.30
CA TYR A 233 -0.40 6.47 19.09
C TYR A 233 0.06 5.52 17.97
N TYR A 234 1.03 4.66 18.28
CA TYR A 234 1.57 3.70 17.32
C TYR A 234 0.55 2.67 16.82
N ALA A 235 -0.29 2.14 17.71
CA ALA A 235 -1.33 1.19 17.34
C ALA A 235 -2.37 1.84 16.39
N ARG A 236 -2.71 3.10 16.66
CA ARG A 236 -3.66 3.87 15.85
C ARG A 236 -3.07 4.25 14.50
N VAL A 237 -1.80 4.66 14.44
CA VAL A 237 -1.09 4.87 13.16
C VAL A 237 -0.96 3.57 12.36
N HIS A 238 -0.72 2.43 13.02
CA HIS A 238 -0.68 1.14 12.33
C HIS A 238 -2.03 0.81 11.66
N ARG A 239 -3.15 1.05 12.35
CA ARG A 239 -4.49 0.73 11.84
C ARG A 239 -5.03 1.73 10.83
N GLY A 240 -4.84 3.03 11.10
CA GLY A 240 -5.44 4.14 10.36
C GLY A 240 -4.48 4.85 9.41
N GLY A 241 -3.22 4.42 9.32
CA GLY A 241 -2.20 5.08 8.51
C GLY A 241 -1.63 6.35 9.18
N PRO A 242 -1.01 7.27 8.43
CA PRO A 242 -0.21 8.37 8.97
C PRO A 242 -0.94 9.28 9.97
N TYR A 243 -2.25 9.43 9.79
CA TYR A 243 -3.11 10.27 10.64
C TYR A 243 -4.05 9.45 11.54
N GLY A 244 -3.84 8.13 11.64
CA GLY A 244 -4.70 7.25 12.43
C GLY A 244 -4.77 7.62 13.90
N TRP A 245 -3.71 8.26 14.44
CA TRP A 245 -3.64 8.74 15.82
C TRP A 245 -4.80 9.69 16.20
N ASN A 246 -5.33 10.46 15.25
CA ASN A 246 -6.44 11.39 15.48
C ASN A 246 -7.79 10.89 14.92
N SER A 247 -7.92 9.59 14.63
CA SER A 247 -9.15 9.04 14.07
C SER A 247 -9.87 8.14 15.08
N GLY A 248 -11.12 8.46 15.42
CA GLY A 248 -11.97 7.63 16.29
C GLY A 248 -12.19 6.21 15.76
N THR A 249 -12.08 5.99 14.45
CA THR A 249 -12.20 4.67 13.81
C THR A 249 -11.12 3.67 14.26
N THR A 250 -10.03 4.17 14.85
CA THR A 250 -8.91 3.34 15.33
C THR A 250 -9.05 2.92 16.80
N ASN A 251 -10.02 3.48 17.54
CA ASN A 251 -10.23 3.18 18.96
C ASN A 251 -10.49 1.69 19.21
N ALA A 252 -11.32 1.05 18.38
CA ALA A 252 -11.62 -0.37 18.51
C ALA A 252 -10.37 -1.26 18.31
N PHE A 253 -9.43 -0.83 17.48
CA PHE A 253 -8.16 -1.52 17.31
C PHE A 253 -7.24 -1.29 18.51
N TRP A 254 -7.16 -0.04 18.99
CA TRP A 254 -6.41 0.28 20.21
C TRP A 254 -6.88 -0.54 21.40
N ASN A 255 -8.19 -0.67 21.65
CA ASN A 255 -8.73 -1.47 22.75
C ASN A 255 -8.25 -2.93 22.71
N LYS A 256 -8.09 -3.52 21.52
CA LYS A 256 -7.53 -4.87 21.35
C LYS A 256 -6.04 -4.92 21.70
N VAL A 257 -5.27 -3.92 21.28
CA VAL A 257 -3.84 -3.80 21.62
C VAL A 257 -3.66 -3.57 23.12
N ASN A 258 -4.42 -2.65 23.71
CA ASN A 258 -4.36 -2.32 25.12
C ASN A 258 -4.66 -3.55 26.00
N LYS A 259 -5.70 -4.33 25.65
CA LYS A 259 -6.00 -5.60 26.33
C LYS A 259 -4.84 -6.60 26.29
N CYS A 260 -4.05 -6.62 25.21
CA CYS A 260 -2.83 -7.43 25.14
C CYS A 260 -1.71 -6.85 26.03
N CYS A 261 -1.58 -5.53 26.08
CA CYS A 261 -0.56 -4.83 26.86
C CYS A 261 -0.74 -5.02 28.37
N HIS A 262 -1.96 -4.87 28.89
CA HIS A 262 -2.27 -5.06 30.32
C HIS A 262 -1.97 -6.48 30.82
N ARG A 263 -2.06 -7.49 29.96
CA ARG A 263 -1.78 -8.89 30.33
C ARG A 263 -0.29 -9.23 30.37
N ARG A 264 0.60 -8.30 30.04
CA ARG A 264 2.05 -8.54 29.94
C ARG A 264 2.80 -7.87 31.07
N ARG A 265 3.74 -8.60 31.67
CA ARG A 265 4.72 -8.02 32.59
C ARG A 265 5.48 -6.89 31.89
N GLY A 266 5.54 -5.72 32.54
CA GLY A 266 6.17 -4.51 32.01
C GLY A 266 5.31 -3.72 31.02
N GLY A 267 4.06 -4.12 30.77
CA GLY A 267 3.11 -3.35 29.96
C GLY A 267 3.56 -3.07 28.53
N CYS A 268 2.90 -2.10 27.93
CA CYS A 268 3.36 -1.37 26.75
C CYS A 268 3.46 0.11 27.16
#